data_AF-A0AAN9G1N1-F1
#
_entry.id   AF-A0AAN9G1N1-F1
#
_cell.length_a   1.000
_cell.length_b   1.000
_cell.length_c   1.000
_cell.angle_alpha   90.00
_cell.angle_beta   90.00
_cell.angle_gamma   90.00
#
_symmetry.space_group_name_H-M   'P 1'
#
loop_
_entity.id
_entity.type
_entity.pdbx_description
1 polymer ?
#
loop_
_entity_poly.entity_id
_entity_poly.type
_entity_poly.pdbx_seq_one_letter_code
_entity_poly.pdbx_strand_id
1 'polypeptide(L)'
;MTSTRFQMIGVALFVVALSALEAYQWDGGPEDKAKIKACVGGSASFAWSFVTGLGETMLGRDWWFQAPGKDKRTQIATYKGKHFYATDNTRVDFLPNAGLSLRFARPQDSGNYSVQVKLEQANSSLASVWRTVTLSVTDRPPATQDDALRLTLSNAVRDDVTEDWTLQLHCGQFVDLGHPPVDVVWKTPSGEVRNSSYRDNGTFVLSLSSPVQGGSYSCHLPPSAPAARCLTATSLRKAAAQLYVDNKDVRLSFLEARQREIEQVNKDQNGTIEDMMQVNKDQANLLQHQTMQLQELGLYLNQTISELTKQCSMRARKSCVDWLSLDPQSGLRTVCVSGEPVTVYCDQTTDNGGWIVFQRRTNASVDFFRDWTDYRNGFGDLEGNFWLGLDKLHKLTTSQRYELRVDLHKWDGTKGYATYSGFYVDDVSHNFALRFDSFTGGNAGDSLSYHRGQQFSTKDRDHDTRNSKCAQRFHGAWWYNNCHHSNLNGEYHTSSGAGVIWHTFGGHIIKFTEMKIRPM
;
A
#
# COMPACT_ATOMS: atom_id res chain seq x y z
N MET A 1 65.87 2.40 -60.89
CA MET A 1 65.22 3.71 -61.12
C MET A 1 65.26 4.45 -59.80
N THR A 2 66.38 5.12 -59.51
CA THR A 2 66.65 6.59 -59.53
C THR A 2 66.92 6.98 -58.06
N SER A 3 68.15 7.22 -57.57
CA SER A 3 69.05 8.37 -57.85
C SER A 3 68.32 9.69 -57.55
N THR A 4 68.76 10.68 -56.75
CA THR A 4 70.10 11.27 -56.52
C THR A 4 69.95 12.39 -55.45
N ARG A 5 70.90 12.53 -54.49
CA ARG A 5 71.85 13.64 -54.20
C ARG A 5 71.35 15.08 -53.87
N PHE A 6 71.96 15.63 -52.79
CA PHE A 6 72.59 16.97 -52.55
C PHE A 6 71.89 18.23 -53.13
N GLN A 7 71.79 19.40 -52.46
CA GLN A 7 72.91 20.25 -52.03
C GLN A 7 72.41 21.53 -51.32
N MET A 8 73.30 22.09 -50.49
CA MET A 8 73.30 23.40 -49.80
C MET A 8 73.05 24.64 -50.67
N ILE A 9 72.36 25.65 -50.12
CA ILE A 9 72.66 27.11 -50.10
C ILE A 9 71.88 27.66 -48.88
N GLY A 10 72.38 28.38 -47.86
CA GLY A 10 73.51 29.30 -47.78
C GLY A 10 73.00 30.75 -47.71
N VAL A 11 72.44 31.20 -46.57
CA VAL A 11 72.36 32.64 -46.26
C VAL A 11 72.66 32.85 -44.77
N ALA A 12 73.85 33.39 -44.52
CA ALA A 12 74.22 33.99 -43.26
C ALA A 12 73.50 35.34 -43.11
N LEU A 13 72.85 35.57 -41.98
CA LEU A 13 72.38 36.89 -41.57
C LEU A 13 72.72 37.10 -40.10
N PHE A 14 73.78 37.89 -39.94
CA PHE A 14 74.18 38.76 -38.84
C PHE A 14 73.55 38.53 -37.45
N VAL A 15 74.46 38.24 -36.53
CA VAL A 15 74.39 38.47 -35.10
C VAL A 15 73.63 39.75 -34.75
N VAL A 16 72.52 39.60 -34.03
CA VAL A 16 72.28 40.42 -32.85
C VAL A 16 71.89 39.46 -31.73
N ALA A 17 72.88 39.02 -30.96
CA ALA A 17 72.66 38.45 -29.65
C ALA A 17 72.08 39.55 -28.76
N LEU A 18 70.75 39.70 -28.78
CA LEU A 18 70.02 40.37 -27.70
C LEU A 18 69.92 39.36 -26.57
N SER A 19 70.86 39.50 -25.63
CA SER A 19 70.82 38.89 -24.31
C SER A 19 69.49 39.19 -23.61
N ALA A 20 68.62 38.20 -23.51
CA ALA A 20 67.67 38.11 -22.41
C ALA A 20 68.33 37.21 -21.35
N LEU A 21 68.94 37.84 -20.34
CA LEU A 21 69.43 37.15 -19.15
C LEU A 21 68.26 36.44 -18.46
N GLU A 22 68.32 35.12 -18.30
CA GLU A 22 67.72 34.45 -17.14
C GLU A 22 68.66 34.78 -15.96
N ALA A 23 68.47 35.85 -15.18
CA ALA A 23 67.38 36.12 -14.24
C ALA A 23 67.11 34.88 -13.38
N TYR A 24 67.59 34.88 -12.12
CA TYR A 24 67.43 33.87 -11.05
C TYR A 24 66.57 32.62 -11.34
N GLN A 25 67.03 31.44 -10.92
CA GLN A 25 66.26 30.19 -11.09
C GLN A 25 66.18 29.38 -9.79
N TRP A 26 64.99 28.86 -9.49
CA TRP A 26 64.82 27.83 -8.46
C TRP A 26 65.39 26.50 -8.97
N ASP A 27 66.35 25.93 -8.25
CA ASP A 27 67.09 24.72 -8.67
C ASP A 27 66.76 23.48 -7.80
N GLY A 28 65.98 23.65 -6.73
CA GLY A 28 65.60 22.53 -5.86
C GLY A 28 64.56 22.85 -4.78
N GLY A 29 64.08 21.79 -4.14
CA GLY A 29 63.08 21.83 -3.08
C GLY A 29 61.63 21.66 -3.57
N PRO A 30 60.63 21.81 -2.67
CA PRO A 30 59.22 21.64 -3.01
C PRO A 30 58.75 22.57 -4.13
N GLU A 31 57.88 22.07 -5.00
CA GLU A 31 57.18 22.85 -6.02
C GLU A 31 56.30 23.95 -5.41
N ASP A 32 56.06 25.03 -6.16
CA ASP A 32 55.18 26.09 -5.70
C ASP A 32 53.75 25.55 -5.50
N LYS A 33 53.16 25.88 -4.35
CA LYS A 33 51.86 25.38 -3.83
C LYS A 33 51.82 23.89 -3.50
N ALA A 34 52.97 23.23 -3.34
CA ALA A 34 52.99 21.84 -2.88
C ALA A 34 52.38 21.69 -1.48
N LYS A 35 51.67 20.58 -1.26
CA LYS A 35 51.04 20.23 0.03
C LYS A 35 51.96 19.32 0.83
N ILE A 36 52.37 19.79 2.00
CA ILE A 36 53.26 19.09 2.92
C ILE A 36 52.44 18.68 4.16
N LYS A 37 52.65 17.46 4.63
CA LYS A 37 51.95 16.92 5.81
C LYS A 37 52.94 16.66 6.93
N ALA A 38 52.57 17.04 8.15
CA ALA A 38 53.34 16.75 9.35
C ALA A 38 52.42 16.24 10.47
N CYS A 39 53.02 15.58 11.46
CA CYS A 39 52.34 15.15 12.67
C CYS A 39 52.67 16.10 13.82
N VAL A 40 51.76 16.24 14.80
CA VAL A 40 52.04 17.03 16.01
C VAL A 40 53.32 16.55 16.70
N GLY A 41 54.16 17.50 17.11
CA GLY A 41 55.47 17.25 17.71
C GLY A 41 56.58 16.90 16.71
N GLY A 42 56.24 16.60 15.44
CA GLY A 42 57.18 16.32 14.37
C GLY A 42 57.87 17.58 13.82
N SER A 43 58.71 17.38 12.81
CA SER A 43 59.35 18.49 12.08
C SER A 43 58.87 18.53 10.63
N ALA A 44 58.74 19.74 10.08
CA ALA A 44 58.42 19.96 8.67
C ALA A 44 59.53 20.83 8.05
N SER A 45 60.11 20.38 6.95
CA SER A 45 61.21 21.08 6.30
C SER A 45 60.86 21.44 4.87
N PHE A 46 61.12 22.68 4.49
CA PHE A 46 60.88 23.26 3.17
C PHE A 46 62.24 23.66 2.59
N ALA A 47 62.98 22.70 2.05
CA ALA A 47 64.36 22.89 1.59
C ALA A 47 64.44 23.56 0.20
N TRP A 48 63.88 24.76 0.06
CA TRP A 48 63.98 25.52 -1.17
C TRP A 48 65.41 25.99 -1.46
N SER A 49 65.82 25.87 -2.71
CA SER A 49 67.11 26.37 -3.20
C SER A 49 66.96 27.11 -4.53
N PHE A 50 67.79 28.13 -4.72
CA PHE A 50 67.85 28.90 -5.95
C PHE A 50 69.29 29.29 -6.29
N VAL A 51 69.54 29.59 -7.56
CA VAL A 51 70.79 30.14 -8.08
C VAL A 51 70.59 31.55 -8.64
N THR A 52 71.58 32.41 -8.44
CA THR A 52 71.62 33.78 -8.96
C THR A 52 72.42 33.83 -10.26
N GLY A 53 72.01 34.68 -11.20
CA GLY A 53 72.72 34.90 -12.47
C GLY A 53 73.95 35.81 -12.34
N LEU A 54 74.70 35.96 -13.44
CA LEU A 54 75.86 36.86 -13.53
C LEU A 54 75.43 38.32 -13.29
N GLY A 55 76.02 38.95 -12.27
CA GLY A 55 75.74 40.35 -11.92
C GLY A 55 74.55 40.57 -10.99
N GLU A 56 73.86 39.51 -10.56
CA GLU A 56 72.83 39.59 -9.52
C GLU A 56 73.46 39.42 -8.13
N THR A 57 73.07 40.28 -7.19
CA THR A 57 73.45 40.14 -5.79
C THR A 57 72.21 39.86 -4.94
N MET A 58 72.35 38.91 -4.01
CA MET A 58 71.27 38.61 -3.09
C MET A 58 71.29 39.59 -1.92
N LEU A 59 70.16 40.28 -1.73
CA LEU A 59 70.00 41.28 -0.66
C LEU A 59 69.45 40.68 0.64
N GLY A 60 68.62 39.65 0.54
CA GLY A 60 68.05 39.00 1.72
C GLY A 60 66.95 38.00 1.40
N ARG A 61 66.48 37.32 2.44
CA ARG A 61 65.40 36.34 2.39
C ARG A 61 64.46 36.56 3.56
N ASP A 62 63.16 36.61 3.29
CA ASP A 62 62.13 36.75 4.30
C ASP A 62 61.15 35.59 4.19
N TRP A 63 60.83 34.96 5.33
CA TRP A 63 59.85 33.88 5.39
C TRP A 63 58.57 34.38 6.04
N TRP A 64 57.45 33.95 5.48
CA TRP A 64 56.12 34.40 5.82
C TRP A 64 55.21 33.20 6.11
N PHE A 65 54.33 33.36 7.08
CA PHE A 65 53.28 32.41 7.41
C PHE A 65 51.90 33.05 7.20
N GLN A 66 50.97 32.27 6.66
CA GLN A 66 49.57 32.64 6.48
C GLN A 66 48.68 31.52 7.01
N ALA A 67 47.90 31.84 8.05
CA ALA A 67 46.95 30.89 8.62
C ALA A 67 45.79 30.58 7.64
N PRO A 68 45.20 29.38 7.68
CA PRO A 68 44.09 28.99 6.81
C PRO A 68 42.91 29.97 6.96
N GLY A 69 42.37 30.44 5.84
CA GLY A 69 41.24 31.38 5.82
C GLY A 69 41.55 32.80 6.30
N LYS A 70 42.84 33.17 6.45
CA LYS A 70 43.27 34.55 6.74
C LYS A 70 44.05 35.11 5.55
N ASP A 71 43.80 36.37 5.19
CA ASP A 71 44.51 37.04 4.08
C ASP A 71 45.86 37.63 4.51
N LYS A 72 46.04 37.89 5.81
CA LYS A 72 47.25 38.52 6.34
C LYS A 72 48.40 37.52 6.44
N ARG A 73 49.55 37.86 5.85
CA ARG A 73 50.83 37.18 6.05
C ARG A 73 51.58 37.80 7.23
N THR A 74 52.18 36.95 8.06
CA THR A 74 53.04 37.35 9.18
C THR A 74 54.47 36.91 8.87
N GLN A 75 55.43 37.82 8.97
CA GLN A 75 56.84 37.46 8.80
C GLN A 75 57.29 36.63 10.00
N ILE A 76 57.85 35.44 9.72
CA ILE A 76 58.27 34.48 10.75
C ILE A 76 59.79 34.35 10.86
N ALA A 77 60.52 34.75 9.81
CA ALA A 77 61.97 34.82 9.83
C ALA A 77 62.53 35.77 8.76
N THR A 78 63.77 36.19 8.94
CA THR A 78 64.54 36.96 7.96
C THR A 78 66.02 36.56 8.02
N TYR A 79 66.69 36.62 6.88
CA TYR A 79 68.13 36.44 6.77
C TYR A 79 68.73 37.71 6.16
N LYS A 80 69.49 38.46 6.97
CA LYS A 80 70.10 39.73 6.59
C LYS A 80 71.49 39.86 7.22
N GLY A 81 72.45 40.41 6.47
CA GLY A 81 73.79 40.68 7.00
C GLY A 81 74.53 39.44 7.50
N LYS A 82 74.39 38.29 6.81
CA LYS A 82 74.95 36.97 7.17
C LYS A 82 74.37 36.33 8.45
N HIS A 83 73.31 36.89 9.03
CA HIS A 83 72.67 36.36 10.23
C HIS A 83 71.19 36.00 9.95
N PHE A 84 70.71 34.94 10.59
CA PHE A 84 69.32 34.50 10.56
C PHE A 84 68.61 34.94 11.84
N TYR A 85 67.41 35.47 11.69
CA TYR A 85 66.55 35.89 12.79
C TYR A 85 65.17 35.26 12.59
N ALA A 86 64.70 34.46 13.54
CA ALA A 86 63.33 33.96 13.55
C ALA A 86 62.53 34.60 14.67
N THR A 87 61.21 34.70 14.48
CA THR A 87 60.27 35.12 15.52
C THR A 87 60.22 34.10 16.66
N ASP A 88 60.48 32.82 16.36
CA ASP A 88 60.58 31.73 17.32
C ASP A 88 61.85 30.91 17.06
N ASN A 89 62.97 31.35 17.62
CA ASN A 89 64.28 30.71 17.47
C ASN A 89 64.37 29.31 18.11
N THR A 90 63.34 28.85 18.83
CA THR A 90 63.31 27.50 19.40
C THR A 90 62.69 26.48 18.45
N ARG A 91 61.98 26.95 17.42
CA ARG A 91 61.18 26.10 16.53
C ARG A 91 61.43 26.33 15.06
N VAL A 92 61.95 27.49 14.67
CA VAL A 92 62.22 27.81 13.27
C VAL A 92 63.72 27.87 13.04
N ASP A 93 64.22 26.95 12.22
CA ASP A 93 65.62 26.92 11.81
C ASP A 93 65.80 27.32 10.35
N PHE A 94 66.91 28.01 10.09
CA PHE A 94 67.40 28.21 8.74
C PHE A 94 67.94 26.90 8.17
N LEU A 95 67.50 26.54 6.96
CA LEU A 95 68.18 25.55 6.14
C LEU A 95 69.00 26.27 5.06
N PRO A 96 70.06 25.65 4.52
CA PRO A 96 70.90 26.28 3.50
C PRO A 96 70.09 26.90 2.35
N ASN A 97 70.66 27.93 1.73
CA ASN A 97 70.05 28.66 0.63
C ASN A 97 68.77 29.43 1.05
N ALA A 98 67.57 28.96 0.68
CA ALA A 98 66.29 29.60 1.00
C ALA A 98 65.38 28.73 1.88
N GLY A 99 65.91 27.61 2.37
CA GLY A 99 65.11 26.63 3.08
C GLY A 99 64.78 27.04 4.52
N LEU A 100 63.71 26.43 5.04
CA LEU A 100 63.24 26.63 6.41
C LEU A 100 62.83 25.29 7.02
N SER A 101 63.14 25.09 8.30
CA SER A 101 62.64 23.94 9.07
C SER A 101 61.81 24.41 10.25
N LEU A 102 60.64 23.80 10.44
CA LEU A 102 59.78 24.00 11.60
C LEU A 102 59.84 22.74 12.48
N ARG A 103 60.32 22.88 13.71
CA ARG A 103 60.33 21.83 14.74
C ARG A 103 59.09 21.90 15.62
N PHE A 104 58.75 20.76 16.22
CA PHE A 104 57.64 20.63 17.15
C PHE A 104 56.34 21.20 16.56
N ALA A 105 55.95 20.73 15.38
CA ALA A 105 54.77 21.20 14.67
C ALA A 105 53.51 21.05 15.54
N ARG A 106 52.63 22.06 15.53
CA ARG A 106 51.37 22.12 16.29
C ARG A 106 50.21 22.29 15.31
N PRO A 107 48.97 21.98 15.70
CA PRO A 107 47.82 22.09 14.81
C PRO A 107 47.67 23.50 14.21
N GLN A 108 47.93 24.54 15.02
CA GLN A 108 47.89 25.95 14.60
C GLN A 108 48.98 26.37 13.59
N ASP A 109 50.00 25.54 13.39
CA ASP A 109 51.04 25.80 12.39
C ASP A 109 50.62 25.29 10.99
N SER A 110 49.44 24.69 10.86
CA SER A 110 48.84 24.43 9.54
C SER A 110 48.57 25.74 8.82
N GLY A 111 48.94 25.85 7.54
CA GLY A 111 48.82 27.09 6.77
C GLY A 111 49.80 27.17 5.61
N ASN A 112 49.88 28.33 4.97
CA ASN A 112 50.82 28.56 3.88
C ASN A 112 52.11 29.16 4.41
N TYR A 113 53.24 28.55 4.05
CA TYR A 113 54.58 29.06 4.29
C TYR A 113 55.14 29.56 2.97
N SER A 114 55.64 30.79 2.95
CA SER A 114 56.23 31.39 1.76
C SER A 114 57.61 31.95 2.04
N VAL A 115 58.53 31.81 1.10
CA VAL A 115 59.82 32.53 1.11
C VAL A 115 59.80 33.61 0.05
N GLN A 116 60.26 34.80 0.42
CA GLN A 116 60.53 35.92 -0.47
C GLN A 116 62.05 36.11 -0.55
N VAL A 117 62.62 35.93 -1.73
CA VAL A 117 64.03 36.21 -1.99
C VAL A 117 64.12 37.58 -2.66
N LYS A 118 64.96 38.46 -2.11
CA LYS A 118 65.19 39.82 -2.59
C LYS A 118 66.55 39.89 -3.29
N LEU A 119 66.54 40.37 -4.53
CA LEU A 119 67.70 40.41 -5.41
C LEU A 119 67.91 41.83 -5.94
N GLU A 120 69.16 42.23 -6.09
CA GLU A 120 69.57 43.39 -6.87
C GLU A 120 70.12 42.86 -8.20
N GLN A 121 69.51 43.31 -9.29
CA GLN A 121 69.89 42.92 -10.65
C GLN A 121 71.10 43.74 -11.14
N ALA A 122 71.75 43.26 -12.20
CA ALA A 122 72.92 43.92 -12.79
C ALA A 122 72.68 45.38 -13.24
N ASN A 123 71.42 45.79 -13.44
CA ASN A 123 71.00 47.15 -13.77
C ASN A 123 70.64 48.01 -12.53
N SER A 124 71.01 47.56 -11.33
CA SER A 124 70.65 48.17 -10.04
C SER A 124 69.15 48.24 -9.73
N SER A 125 68.32 47.47 -10.45
CA SER A 125 66.90 47.33 -10.12
C SER A 125 66.68 46.22 -9.09
N LEU A 126 65.63 46.37 -8.28
CA LEU A 126 65.29 45.42 -7.22
C LEU A 126 64.23 44.42 -7.71
N ALA A 127 64.50 43.13 -7.55
CA ALA A 127 63.57 42.05 -7.85
C ALA A 127 63.19 41.27 -6.58
N SER A 128 61.99 40.69 -6.55
CA SER A 128 61.49 39.85 -5.46
C SER A 128 60.74 38.65 -5.98
N VAL A 129 61.10 37.47 -5.47
CA VAL A 129 60.65 36.20 -6.04
C VAL A 129 60.14 35.31 -4.92
N TRP A 130 59.06 34.59 -5.18
CA TRP A 130 58.30 33.89 -4.14
C TRP A 130 58.18 32.40 -4.45
N ARG A 131 58.18 31.59 -3.39
CA ARG A 131 57.65 30.22 -3.39
C ARG A 131 56.82 29.98 -2.15
N THR A 132 55.77 29.17 -2.30
CA THR A 132 54.83 28.84 -1.23
C THR A 132 54.59 27.35 -1.14
N VAL A 133 54.42 26.83 0.07
CA VAL A 133 53.91 25.47 0.34
C VAL A 133 52.78 25.55 1.35
N THR A 134 51.87 24.58 1.31
CA THR A 134 50.81 24.45 2.33
C THR A 134 51.17 23.32 3.29
N LEU A 135 51.40 23.65 4.56
CA LEU A 135 51.58 22.67 5.63
C LEU A 135 50.22 22.30 6.23
N SER A 136 49.96 20.99 6.37
CA SER A 136 48.84 20.46 7.15
C SER A 136 49.39 19.59 8.28
N VAL A 137 49.15 20.02 9.51
CA VAL A 137 49.56 19.30 10.72
C VAL A 137 48.38 18.47 11.21
N THR A 138 48.51 17.15 11.19
CA THR A 138 47.48 16.22 11.68
C THR A 138 47.60 16.09 13.20
N ASP A 139 46.51 16.39 13.91
CA ASP A 139 46.46 16.53 15.37
C ASP A 139 45.93 15.30 16.10
N ARG A 140 45.23 14.41 15.39
CA ARG A 140 44.53 13.26 15.96
C ARG A 140 44.71 12.01 15.10
N PRO A 141 45.59 11.07 15.48
CA PRO A 141 45.60 9.74 14.86
C PRO A 141 44.33 8.95 15.25
N PRO A 142 43.89 7.99 14.43
CA PRO A 142 42.74 7.16 14.78
C PRO A 142 43.01 6.35 16.05
N ALA A 143 42.02 6.33 16.94
CA ALA A 143 42.10 5.66 18.23
C ALA A 143 41.06 4.55 18.33
N THR A 144 41.51 3.41 18.86
CA THR A 144 40.68 2.26 19.23
C THR A 144 40.78 2.03 20.72
N GLN A 145 39.79 1.35 21.30
CA GLN A 145 39.70 1.11 22.75
C GLN A 145 40.95 0.43 23.33
N ASP A 146 41.57 -0.49 22.59
CA ASP A 146 42.72 -1.31 23.06
C ASP A 146 44.04 -1.06 22.29
N ASP A 147 44.15 0.01 21.51
CA ASP A 147 45.29 0.25 20.59
C ASP A 147 45.56 -0.86 19.55
N ALA A 148 44.59 -1.74 19.31
CA ALA A 148 44.66 -2.77 18.28
C ALA A 148 43.48 -2.68 17.29
N LEU A 149 43.68 -3.18 16.08
CA LEU A 149 42.59 -3.58 15.19
C LEU A 149 42.25 -5.03 15.52
N ARG A 150 40.99 -5.30 15.87
CA ARG A 150 40.48 -6.66 16.09
C ARG A 150 39.55 -7.01 14.95
N LEU A 151 39.61 -8.25 14.49
CA LEU A 151 38.71 -8.75 13.48
C LEU A 151 37.88 -9.88 14.05
N THR A 152 36.56 -9.75 13.99
CA THR A 152 35.60 -10.76 14.46
C THR A 152 34.61 -11.11 13.36
N LEU A 153 34.13 -12.34 13.38
CA LEU A 153 33.07 -12.85 12.51
C LEU A 153 31.81 -13.02 13.35
N SER A 154 30.69 -12.48 12.88
CA SER A 154 29.38 -12.71 13.47
C SER A 154 28.73 -13.98 12.91
N ASN A 155 27.70 -14.47 13.59
CA ASN A 155 26.80 -15.48 13.03
C ASN A 155 26.04 -14.91 11.82
N ALA A 156 25.50 -15.78 10.97
CA ALA A 156 24.67 -15.34 9.86
C ALA A 156 23.50 -14.47 10.35
N VAL A 157 23.37 -13.28 9.76
CA VAL A 157 22.32 -12.29 10.03
C VAL A 157 21.51 -12.10 8.75
N ARG A 158 20.19 -11.96 8.87
CA ARG A 158 19.32 -11.68 7.74
C ARG A 158 19.44 -10.20 7.38
N ASP A 159 19.75 -9.92 6.13
CA ASP A 159 19.81 -8.57 5.61
C ASP A 159 18.38 -8.07 5.35
N ASP A 160 18.01 -6.93 5.94
CA ASP A 160 16.64 -6.42 5.90
C ASP A 160 16.19 -5.94 4.51
N VAL A 161 17.14 -5.69 3.59
CA VAL A 161 16.86 -5.15 2.25
C VAL A 161 16.76 -6.28 1.23
N THR A 162 17.74 -7.18 1.26
CA THR A 162 17.85 -8.30 0.31
C THR A 162 17.13 -9.54 0.77
N GLU A 163 16.74 -9.60 2.05
CA GLU A 163 16.15 -10.76 2.72
C GLU A 163 17.04 -12.01 2.77
N ASP A 164 18.29 -11.87 2.33
CA ASP A 164 19.28 -12.93 2.30
C ASP A 164 20.08 -13.01 3.60
N TRP A 165 20.50 -14.22 3.95
CA TRP A 165 21.43 -14.42 5.05
C TRP A 165 22.85 -14.00 4.64
N THR A 166 23.48 -13.17 5.46
CA THR A 166 24.84 -12.67 5.26
C THR A 166 25.71 -12.91 6.49
N LEU A 167 27.01 -13.12 6.29
CA LEU A 167 27.99 -13.08 7.37
C LEU A 167 28.61 -11.70 7.47
N GLN A 168 28.88 -11.21 8.67
CA GLN A 168 29.47 -9.89 8.87
C GLN A 168 30.83 -10.01 9.54
N LEU A 169 31.83 -9.39 8.92
CA LEU A 169 33.15 -9.20 9.52
C LEU A 169 33.21 -7.81 10.14
N HIS A 170 33.58 -7.72 11.42
CA HIS A 170 33.71 -6.47 12.14
C HIS A 170 35.18 -6.17 12.39
N CYS A 171 35.63 -4.97 12.00
CA CYS A 171 37.01 -4.53 12.17
C CYS A 171 37.15 -3.33 13.10
N GLY A 172 38.01 -3.50 14.09
CA GLY A 172 38.38 -2.48 15.06
C GLY A 172 37.30 -2.24 16.10
N GLN A 173 37.51 -1.22 16.92
CA GLN A 173 36.50 -0.60 17.76
C GLN A 173 36.96 0.83 18.01
N PHE A 174 36.62 1.71 17.07
CA PHE A 174 37.15 3.07 17.00
C PHE A 174 36.36 4.01 17.90
N VAL A 175 37.07 4.64 18.83
CA VAL A 175 36.57 5.73 19.67
C VAL A 175 36.82 7.09 19.00
N ASP A 176 37.83 7.19 18.14
CA ASP A 176 38.12 8.35 17.30
C ASP A 176 38.66 7.87 15.94
N LEU A 177 38.17 8.42 14.83
CA LEU A 177 38.64 8.09 13.48
C LEU A 177 39.87 8.91 13.05
N GLY A 178 40.30 9.84 13.89
CA GLY A 178 41.36 10.79 13.59
C GLY A 178 40.89 11.91 12.66
N HIS A 179 41.79 12.84 12.38
CA HIS A 179 41.52 13.98 11.50
C HIS A 179 42.58 14.13 10.40
N PRO A 180 42.21 14.05 9.10
CA PRO A 180 40.91 13.66 8.58
C PRO A 180 40.52 12.22 8.96
N PRO A 181 39.21 11.89 9.01
CA PRO A 181 38.75 10.54 9.37
C PRO A 181 39.35 9.46 8.47
N VAL A 182 39.70 8.32 9.07
CA VAL A 182 40.26 7.17 8.35
C VAL A 182 39.22 6.06 8.25
N ASP A 183 39.06 5.51 7.04
CA ASP A 183 38.36 4.25 6.80
C ASP A 183 39.32 3.06 6.83
N VAL A 184 38.80 1.89 7.17
CA VAL A 184 39.56 0.63 7.03
C VAL A 184 39.44 0.08 5.62
N VAL A 185 40.52 -0.56 5.19
CA VAL A 185 40.60 -1.24 3.90
C VAL A 185 40.63 -2.74 4.14
N TRP A 186 39.76 -3.46 3.43
CA TRP A 186 39.64 -4.91 3.52
C TRP A 186 40.42 -5.58 2.40
N LYS A 187 41.02 -6.72 2.69
CA LYS A 187 41.60 -7.61 1.69
C LYS A 187 40.99 -8.99 1.82
N THR A 188 40.43 -9.49 0.72
CA THR A 188 39.81 -10.83 0.64
C THR A 188 40.87 -11.92 0.48
N PRO A 189 40.50 -13.21 0.62
CA PRO A 189 41.40 -14.33 0.33
C PRO A 189 41.93 -14.35 -1.11
N SER A 190 41.16 -13.86 -2.08
CA SER A 190 41.58 -13.70 -3.48
C SER A 190 42.58 -12.55 -3.69
N GLY A 191 42.79 -11.72 -2.68
CA GLY A 191 43.63 -10.53 -2.74
C GLY A 191 42.92 -9.26 -3.22
N GLU A 192 41.61 -9.33 -3.48
CA GLU A 192 40.78 -8.17 -3.82
C GLU A 192 40.72 -7.19 -2.64
N VAL A 193 40.80 -5.90 -2.97
CA VAL A 193 40.71 -4.81 -1.99
C VAL A 193 39.30 -4.24 -2.00
N ARG A 194 38.64 -4.22 -0.84
CA ARG A 194 37.25 -3.76 -0.68
C ARG A 194 37.13 -2.67 0.39
N ASN A 195 36.15 -1.80 0.21
CA ASN A 195 35.73 -0.85 1.24
C ASN A 195 34.72 -1.53 2.18
N SER A 196 34.56 -0.98 3.38
CA SER A 196 33.53 -1.41 4.32
C SER A 196 32.13 -1.20 3.72
N SER A 197 31.21 -2.12 4.00
CA SER A 197 29.81 -2.02 3.61
C SER A 197 29.11 -0.89 4.35
N TYR A 198 29.36 -0.80 5.66
CA TYR A 198 28.86 0.27 6.52
C TYR A 198 29.71 0.34 7.80
N ARG A 199 29.35 1.28 8.68
CA ARG A 199 29.94 1.43 10.01
C ARG A 199 28.86 1.26 11.07
N ASP A 200 29.12 0.44 12.08
CA ASP A 200 28.18 0.18 13.17
C ASP A 200 28.91 0.16 14.52
N ASN A 201 28.36 0.92 15.46
CA ASN A 201 28.81 1.03 16.85
C ASN A 201 30.33 1.11 17.08
N GLY A 202 31.05 1.87 16.25
CA GLY A 202 32.51 2.01 16.36
C GLY A 202 33.32 1.03 15.51
N THR A 203 32.69 -0.01 14.97
CA THR A 203 33.30 -1.00 14.07
C THR A 203 33.01 -0.69 12.61
N PHE A 204 33.96 -1.03 11.74
CA PHE A 204 33.69 -1.09 10.31
C PHE A 204 33.24 -2.50 9.94
N VAL A 205 32.19 -2.61 9.14
CA VAL A 205 31.56 -3.90 8.82
C VAL A 205 31.71 -4.21 7.34
N LEU A 206 32.10 -5.45 7.03
CA LEU A 206 32.07 -6.01 5.68
C LEU A 206 31.04 -7.15 5.63
N SER A 207 29.96 -6.94 4.87
CA SER A 207 28.93 -7.95 4.63
C SER A 207 29.34 -8.92 3.52
N LEU A 208 29.23 -10.21 3.80
CA LEU A 208 29.57 -11.31 2.90
C LEU A 208 28.31 -12.12 2.58
N SER A 209 27.79 -11.93 1.37
CA SER A 209 26.66 -12.70 0.84
C SER A 209 27.13 -14.07 0.31
N SER A 210 26.24 -15.06 0.36
CA SER A 210 26.52 -16.38 -0.21
C SER A 210 26.71 -16.30 -1.74
N PRO A 211 27.73 -16.97 -2.31
CA PRO A 211 28.73 -17.81 -1.66
C PRO A 211 29.88 -16.98 -1.04
N VAL A 212 30.19 -17.28 0.22
CA VAL A 212 31.33 -16.66 0.93
C VAL A 212 32.60 -17.47 0.66
N GLN A 213 33.71 -16.77 0.36
CA GLN A 213 35.00 -17.40 0.10
C GLN A 213 35.70 -17.77 1.42
N GLY A 214 36.01 -19.03 1.64
CA GLY A 214 36.88 -19.43 2.75
C GLY A 214 38.32 -18.98 2.54
N GLY A 215 38.99 -18.59 3.63
CA GLY A 215 40.37 -18.13 3.62
C GLY A 215 40.65 -16.99 4.60
N SER A 216 41.85 -16.40 4.50
CA SER A 216 42.26 -15.31 5.38
C SER A 216 41.74 -13.97 4.86
N TYR A 217 40.87 -13.34 5.65
CA TYR A 217 40.48 -11.95 5.47
C TYR A 217 41.33 -11.06 6.35
N SER A 218 41.62 -9.86 5.87
CA SER A 218 42.34 -8.87 6.67
C SER A 218 41.76 -7.48 6.54
N CYS A 219 41.86 -6.70 7.62
CA CYS A 219 41.54 -5.29 7.63
C CYS A 219 42.73 -4.49 8.15
N HIS A 220 42.96 -3.31 7.58
CA HIS A 220 44.06 -2.44 7.97
C HIS A 220 43.73 -0.98 7.72
N LEU A 221 44.42 -0.08 8.43
CA LEU A 221 44.38 1.34 8.14
C LEU A 221 45.27 1.63 6.92
N PRO A 222 44.77 2.34 5.88
CA PRO A 222 45.55 2.65 4.70
C PRO A 222 46.81 3.46 5.07
N PRO A 223 48.03 2.99 4.74
CA PRO A 223 49.27 3.67 5.12
C PRO A 223 49.43 5.08 4.52
N SER A 224 48.72 5.36 3.43
CA SER A 224 48.69 6.66 2.77
C SER A 224 47.78 7.67 3.47
N ALA A 225 46.89 7.23 4.37
CA ALA A 225 45.95 8.10 5.06
C ALA A 225 46.68 9.03 6.07
N PRO A 226 46.43 10.35 6.07
CA PRO A 226 47.18 11.30 6.88
C PRO A 226 47.19 10.99 8.38
N ALA A 227 46.04 10.68 8.96
CA ALA A 227 45.93 10.39 10.38
C ALA A 227 46.55 9.02 10.75
N ALA A 228 46.49 8.02 9.86
CA ALA A 228 47.15 6.73 10.06
C ALA A 228 48.69 6.85 10.04
N ARG A 229 49.24 7.77 9.23
CA ARG A 229 50.69 8.04 9.19
C ARG A 229 51.26 8.57 10.51
N CYS A 230 50.43 9.25 11.29
CA CYS A 230 50.82 9.82 12.59
C CYS A 230 50.76 8.83 13.76
N LEU A 231 50.39 7.57 13.51
CA LEU A 231 50.56 6.50 14.49
C LEU A 231 52.05 6.27 14.75
N THR A 232 52.42 5.94 15.99
CA THR A 232 53.80 5.60 16.37
C THR A 232 54.26 4.32 15.65
N ALA A 233 55.57 4.09 15.54
CA ALA A 233 56.10 2.85 14.96
C ALA A 233 55.68 1.59 15.76
N THR A 234 55.38 1.75 17.05
CA THR A 234 54.99 0.68 17.97
C THR A 234 53.48 0.44 18.06
N SER A 235 52.64 1.28 17.45
CA SER A 235 51.17 1.13 17.56
C SER A 235 50.70 -0.14 16.84
N LEU A 236 49.95 -0.99 17.55
CA LEU A 236 49.42 -2.23 17.01
C LEU A 236 48.33 -1.99 15.94
N ARG A 237 47.74 -0.79 15.89
CA ARG A 237 46.81 -0.36 14.82
C ARG A 237 47.46 -0.28 13.44
N LYS A 238 48.79 -0.22 13.33
CA LYS A 238 49.48 -0.29 12.03
C LYS A 238 49.53 -1.70 11.46
N ALA A 239 49.41 -2.72 12.30
CA ALA A 239 49.35 -4.10 11.84
C ALA A 239 47.99 -4.38 11.21
N ALA A 240 47.98 -5.17 10.13
CA ALA A 240 46.73 -5.69 9.59
C ALA A 240 46.17 -6.73 10.57
N ALA A 241 44.91 -6.59 10.96
CA ALA A 241 44.19 -7.64 11.67
C ALA A 241 43.78 -8.71 10.64
N GLN A 242 43.97 -9.98 10.98
CA GLN A 242 43.65 -11.10 10.10
C GLN A 242 42.76 -12.11 10.81
N LEU A 243 41.82 -12.70 10.08
CA LEU A 243 40.94 -13.77 10.54
C LEU A 243 40.77 -14.80 9.42
N TYR A 244 40.97 -16.07 9.75
CA TYR A 244 40.69 -17.17 8.82
C TYR A 244 39.23 -17.58 8.94
N VAL A 245 38.54 -17.63 7.81
CA VAL A 245 37.14 -18.05 7.71
C VAL A 245 37.10 -19.44 7.07
N ASP A 246 36.64 -20.45 7.82
CA ASP A 246 36.48 -21.82 7.32
C ASP A 246 35.18 -21.96 6.50
N ASN A 247 35.28 -22.56 5.31
CA ASN A 247 34.12 -22.80 4.44
C ASN A 247 33.04 -23.67 5.09
N LYS A 248 33.42 -24.61 5.97
CA LYS A 248 32.47 -25.48 6.69
C LYS A 248 31.71 -24.70 7.74
N ASP A 249 32.39 -23.85 8.50
CA ASP A 249 31.77 -23.02 9.55
C ASP A 249 30.81 -22.00 8.94
N VAL A 250 31.20 -21.40 7.80
CA VAL A 250 30.32 -20.53 7.00
C VAL A 250 29.03 -21.27 6.64
N ARG A 251 29.16 -22.46 6.04
CA ARG A 251 28.01 -23.24 5.58
C ARG A 251 27.15 -23.70 6.76
N LEU A 252 27.77 -24.08 7.88
CA LEU A 252 27.07 -24.44 9.10
C LEU A 252 26.29 -23.25 9.68
N SER A 253 26.90 -22.06 9.75
CA SER A 253 26.23 -20.85 10.27
C SER A 253 24.98 -20.50 9.45
N PHE A 254 25.05 -20.59 8.11
CA PHE A 254 23.88 -20.39 7.26
C PHE A 254 22.80 -21.48 7.46
N LEU A 255 23.20 -22.74 7.63
CA LEU A 255 22.27 -23.84 7.89
C LEU A 255 21.57 -23.69 9.25
N GLU A 256 22.31 -23.33 10.31
CA GLU A 256 21.77 -23.10 11.65
C GLU A 256 20.83 -21.90 11.72
N ALA A 257 21.12 -20.84 10.96
CA ALA A 257 20.23 -19.68 10.84
C ALA A 257 18.90 -20.07 10.17
N ARG A 258 18.96 -20.80 9.04
CA ARG A 258 17.78 -21.27 8.32
C ARG A 258 16.98 -22.31 9.12
N GLN A 259 17.65 -23.17 9.89
CA GLN A 259 16.99 -24.13 10.77
C GLN A 259 16.17 -23.43 11.86
N ARG A 260 16.74 -22.40 12.50
CA ARG A 260 16.02 -21.59 13.51
C ARG A 260 14.80 -20.88 12.92
N GLU A 261 14.91 -20.37 11.69
CA GLU A 261 13.78 -19.78 10.97
C GLU A 261 12.65 -20.80 10.76
N ILE A 262 12.98 -22.01 10.28
CA ILE A 262 11.99 -23.08 10.09
C ILE A 262 11.32 -23.48 11.41
N GLU A 263 12.10 -23.60 12.49
CA GLU A 263 11.57 -23.93 13.82
C GLU A 263 10.60 -22.87 14.33
N GLN A 264 10.93 -21.59 14.13
CA GLN A 264 10.05 -20.49 14.50
C GLN A 264 8.76 -20.51 13.68
N VAL A 265 8.85 -20.68 12.36
CA VAL A 265 7.67 -20.80 11.48
C VAL A 265 6.79 -21.98 11.91
N ASN A 266 7.36 -23.14 12.21
CA ASN A 266 6.61 -24.29 12.68
C ASN A 266 5.89 -24.02 14.01
N LYS A 267 6.53 -23.32 14.93
CA LYS A 267 5.93 -22.92 16.22
C LYS A 267 4.75 -21.98 16.01
N ASP A 268 4.91 -20.97 15.15
CA ASP A 268 3.87 -19.99 14.84
C ASP A 268 2.69 -20.64 14.11
N GLN A 269 2.96 -21.57 13.19
CA GLN A 269 1.94 -22.38 12.54
C GLN A 269 1.20 -23.28 13.54
N ASN A 270 1.90 -23.92 14.47
CA ASN A 270 1.25 -24.76 15.48
C ASN A 270 0.32 -23.94 16.39
N GLY A 271 0.76 -22.74 16.81
CA GLY A 271 -0.12 -21.82 17.55
C GLY A 271 -1.36 -21.42 16.75
N THR A 272 -1.19 -21.12 15.46
CA THR A 272 -2.32 -20.80 14.58
C THR A 272 -3.31 -21.97 14.45
N ILE A 273 -2.81 -23.21 14.38
CA ILE A 273 -3.65 -24.42 14.33
C ILE A 273 -4.46 -24.57 15.62
N GLU A 274 -3.84 -24.36 16.78
CA GLU A 274 -4.51 -24.42 18.08
C GLU A 274 -5.63 -23.37 18.18
N ASP A 275 -5.38 -22.13 17.75
CA ASP A 275 -6.38 -21.07 17.71
C ASP A 275 -7.54 -21.42 16.77
N MET A 276 -7.25 -21.95 15.57
CA MET A 276 -8.27 -22.41 14.63
C MET A 276 -9.13 -23.55 15.21
N MET A 277 -8.52 -24.48 15.94
CA MET A 277 -9.24 -25.56 16.61
C MET A 277 -10.22 -25.03 17.66
N GLN A 278 -9.83 -23.99 18.41
CA GLN A 278 -10.69 -23.37 19.40
C GLN A 278 -11.88 -22.66 18.74
N VAL A 279 -11.66 -21.90 17.66
CA VAL A 279 -12.74 -21.26 16.88
C VAL A 279 -13.73 -22.30 16.34
N ASN A 280 -13.23 -23.41 15.79
CA ASN A 280 -14.09 -24.49 15.29
C ASN A 280 -14.96 -25.10 16.40
N LYS A 281 -14.41 -25.26 17.60
CA LYS A 281 -15.15 -25.76 18.76
C LYS A 281 -16.24 -24.80 19.19
N ASP A 282 -15.94 -23.50 19.25
CA ASP A 282 -16.93 -22.48 19.62
C ASP A 282 -18.04 -22.37 18.58
N GLN A 283 -17.71 -22.49 17.30
CA GLN A 283 -18.69 -22.56 16.22
C GLN A 283 -19.60 -23.78 16.32
N ALA A 284 -19.06 -24.96 16.67
CA ALA A 284 -19.85 -26.17 16.88
C ALA A 284 -20.86 -26.00 18.03
N ASN A 285 -20.43 -25.39 19.14
CA ASN A 285 -21.30 -25.10 20.28
C ASN A 285 -22.44 -24.12 19.89
N LEU A 286 -22.12 -23.09 19.10
CA LEU A 286 -23.12 -22.13 18.61
C LEU A 286 -24.16 -22.80 17.71
N LEU A 287 -23.72 -23.66 16.78
CA LEU A 287 -24.61 -24.42 15.91
C LEU A 287 -25.54 -25.34 16.71
N GLN A 288 -25.02 -25.99 17.74
CA GLN A 288 -25.82 -26.84 18.61
C GLN A 288 -26.90 -26.04 19.35
N HIS A 289 -26.55 -24.84 19.85
CA HIS A 289 -27.52 -23.96 20.51
C HIS A 289 -28.63 -23.50 19.57
N GLN A 290 -28.28 -23.05 18.35
CA GLN A 290 -29.26 -22.67 17.33
C GLN A 290 -30.17 -23.84 16.93
N THR A 291 -29.62 -25.05 16.84
CA THR A 291 -30.41 -26.25 16.52
C THR A 291 -31.47 -26.53 17.58
N MET A 292 -31.13 -26.40 18.88
CA MET A 292 -32.09 -26.58 19.97
C MET A 292 -33.20 -25.53 19.93
N GLN A 293 -32.87 -24.26 19.66
CA GLN A 293 -33.86 -23.20 19.54
C GLN A 293 -34.84 -23.44 18.38
N LEU A 294 -34.34 -23.88 17.22
CA LEU A 294 -35.18 -24.21 16.07
C LEU A 294 -36.10 -25.40 16.35
N GLN A 295 -35.61 -26.42 17.08
CA GLN A 295 -36.43 -27.56 17.47
C GLN A 295 -37.55 -27.16 18.44
N GLU A 296 -37.26 -26.32 19.43
CA GLU A 296 -38.26 -25.80 20.37
C GLU A 296 -39.35 -24.99 19.65
N LEU A 297 -38.93 -24.10 18.74
CA LEU A 297 -39.87 -23.33 17.92
C LEU A 297 -40.74 -24.24 17.04
N GLY A 298 -40.17 -25.31 16.48
CA GLY A 298 -40.89 -26.30 15.70
C GLY A 298 -41.97 -27.04 16.51
N LEU A 299 -41.66 -27.40 17.77
CA LEU A 299 -42.64 -28.01 18.67
C LEU A 299 -43.78 -27.05 19.01
N TYR A 300 -43.46 -25.79 19.31
CA TYR A 300 -44.45 -24.75 19.59
C TYR A 300 -45.38 -24.49 18.39
N LEU A 301 -44.81 -24.42 17.19
CA LEU A 301 -45.56 -24.22 15.96
C LEU A 301 -46.53 -25.39 15.70
N ASN A 302 -46.06 -26.63 15.85
CA ASN A 302 -46.90 -27.82 15.69
C ASN A 302 -48.06 -27.87 16.69
N GLN A 303 -47.82 -27.51 17.95
CA GLN A 303 -48.89 -27.39 18.95
C GLN A 303 -49.93 -26.35 18.54
N THR A 304 -49.48 -25.18 18.08
CA THR A 304 -50.36 -24.10 17.63
C THR A 304 -51.20 -24.51 16.42
N ILE A 305 -50.59 -25.18 15.43
CA ILE A 305 -51.28 -25.71 14.25
C ILE A 305 -52.35 -26.74 14.65
N SER A 306 -52.02 -27.65 15.58
CA SER A 306 -52.96 -28.66 16.07
C SER A 306 -54.21 -28.02 16.71
N GLU A 307 -54.02 -26.99 17.54
CA GLU A 307 -55.12 -26.30 18.20
C GLU A 307 -56.01 -25.54 17.21
N LEU A 308 -55.42 -24.81 16.25
CA LEU A 308 -56.18 -24.13 15.19
C LEU A 308 -56.96 -25.12 14.30
N THR A 309 -56.37 -26.27 13.98
CA THR A 309 -57.03 -27.32 13.19
C THR A 309 -58.23 -27.91 13.93
N LYS A 310 -58.10 -28.12 15.25
CA LYS A 310 -59.20 -28.56 16.10
C LYS A 310 -60.33 -27.52 16.14
N GLN A 311 -60.00 -26.23 16.18
CA GLN A 311 -61.01 -25.15 16.09
C GLN A 311 -61.77 -25.19 14.75
N CYS A 312 -61.06 -25.41 13.64
CA CYS A 312 -61.68 -25.59 12.33
C CYS A 312 -62.55 -26.84 12.20
N SER A 313 -62.38 -27.83 13.08
CA SER A 313 -63.23 -29.03 13.11
C SER A 313 -64.53 -28.83 13.91
N MET A 314 -64.55 -27.95 14.91
CA MET A 314 -65.71 -27.81 15.84
C MET A 314 -66.60 -26.59 15.59
N ARG A 315 -66.05 -25.46 15.11
CA ARG A 315 -66.80 -24.20 14.86
C ARG A 315 -66.28 -23.50 13.60
N ALA A 316 -66.33 -24.21 12.47
CA ALA A 316 -65.79 -23.74 11.20
C ALA A 316 -66.55 -22.50 10.68
N ARG A 317 -65.91 -21.33 10.71
CA ARG A 317 -66.29 -20.22 9.82
C ARG A 317 -65.53 -20.42 8.52
N LYS A 318 -66.24 -20.62 7.41
CA LYS A 318 -65.65 -20.94 6.11
C LYS A 318 -65.35 -19.68 5.29
N SER A 319 -65.96 -18.55 5.66
CA SER A 319 -65.86 -17.30 4.91
C SER A 319 -65.95 -16.07 5.81
N CYS A 320 -65.65 -14.89 5.23
CA CYS A 320 -65.90 -13.61 5.90
C CYS A 320 -67.39 -13.30 6.08
N VAL A 321 -68.29 -13.95 5.32
CA VAL A 321 -69.75 -13.86 5.52
C VAL A 321 -70.14 -14.46 6.87
N ASP A 322 -69.56 -15.60 7.23
CA ASP A 322 -69.81 -16.21 8.54
C ASP A 322 -69.35 -15.29 9.69
N TRP A 323 -68.21 -14.63 9.49
CA TRP A 323 -67.67 -13.65 10.43
C TRP A 323 -68.49 -12.37 10.53
N LEU A 324 -69.11 -11.92 9.43
CA LEU A 324 -69.89 -10.68 9.38
C LEU A 324 -71.03 -10.67 10.42
N SER A 325 -71.64 -11.83 10.66
CA SER A 325 -72.71 -12.00 11.65
C SER A 325 -72.25 -11.86 13.11
N LEU A 326 -70.97 -12.09 13.38
CA LEU A 326 -70.38 -12.11 14.71
C LEU A 326 -69.58 -10.84 15.02
N ASP A 327 -68.85 -10.37 14.01
CA ASP A 327 -68.02 -9.17 14.08
C ASP A 327 -68.12 -8.42 12.75
N PRO A 328 -68.92 -7.34 12.71
CA PRO A 328 -69.16 -6.57 11.49
C PRO A 328 -68.01 -5.62 11.14
N GLN A 329 -66.92 -5.60 11.92
CA GLN A 329 -65.75 -4.77 11.59
C GLN A 329 -64.81 -5.47 10.61
N SER A 330 -64.31 -4.72 9.63
CA SER A 330 -63.25 -5.18 8.74
C SER A 330 -61.95 -5.42 9.51
N GLY A 331 -61.20 -6.46 9.14
CA GLY A 331 -59.95 -6.81 9.80
C GLY A 331 -59.55 -8.26 9.56
N LEU A 332 -58.45 -8.67 10.20
CA LEU A 332 -57.94 -10.03 10.09
C LEU A 332 -58.88 -11.03 10.77
N ARG A 333 -59.21 -12.11 10.08
CA ARG A 333 -59.98 -13.23 10.60
C ARG A 333 -59.37 -14.54 10.12
N THR A 334 -59.56 -15.59 10.90
CA THR A 334 -59.22 -16.96 10.48
C THR A 334 -60.46 -17.63 9.91
N VAL A 335 -60.37 -18.06 8.65
CA VAL A 335 -61.40 -18.89 7.99
C VAL A 335 -60.89 -20.33 7.84
N CYS A 336 -61.80 -21.29 7.79
CA CYS A 336 -61.49 -22.71 7.72
C CYS A 336 -61.85 -23.25 6.34
N VAL A 337 -60.84 -23.69 5.60
CA VAL A 337 -60.97 -24.16 4.21
C VAL A 337 -60.47 -25.60 4.15
N SER A 338 -61.33 -26.54 3.76
CA SER A 338 -60.98 -27.97 3.72
C SER A 338 -60.37 -28.52 5.03
N GLY A 339 -60.80 -27.97 6.18
CA GLY A 339 -60.31 -28.35 7.51
C GLY A 339 -59.05 -27.60 7.97
N GLU A 340 -58.44 -26.78 7.12
CA GLU A 340 -57.24 -26.00 7.44
C GLU A 340 -57.56 -24.53 7.76
N PRO A 341 -56.92 -23.94 8.78
CA PRO A 341 -57.05 -22.52 9.11
C PRO A 341 -56.29 -21.65 8.12
N VAL A 342 -56.94 -20.60 7.60
CA VAL A 342 -56.35 -19.59 6.72
C VAL A 342 -56.66 -18.21 7.28
N THR A 343 -55.63 -17.44 7.64
CA THR A 343 -55.79 -16.04 8.03
C THR A 343 -55.99 -15.17 6.79
N VAL A 344 -57.06 -14.38 6.78
CA VAL A 344 -57.45 -13.52 5.68
C VAL A 344 -57.85 -12.14 6.21
N TYR A 345 -57.82 -11.12 5.35
CA TYR A 345 -58.43 -9.83 5.65
C TYR A 345 -59.89 -9.83 5.19
N CYS A 346 -60.83 -9.66 6.12
CA CYS A 346 -62.24 -9.51 5.83
C CYS A 346 -62.59 -8.04 5.62
N ASP A 347 -63.15 -7.72 4.45
CA ASP A 347 -63.85 -6.46 4.22
C ASP A 347 -65.36 -6.67 4.47
N GLN A 348 -65.81 -6.07 5.57
CA GLN A 348 -67.17 -6.17 6.09
C GLN A 348 -68.05 -4.96 5.75
N THR A 349 -67.55 -3.99 4.97
CA THR A 349 -68.25 -2.74 4.70
C THR A 349 -68.63 -2.57 3.23
N THR A 350 -67.78 -2.99 2.30
CA THR A 350 -68.06 -2.81 0.87
C THR A 350 -69.19 -3.72 0.40
N ASP A 351 -70.20 -3.16 -0.28
CA ASP A 351 -71.29 -3.92 -0.91
C ASP A 351 -71.94 -4.95 0.04
N ASN A 352 -72.34 -4.52 1.25
CA ASN A 352 -72.88 -5.39 2.32
C ASN A 352 -71.88 -6.34 3.00
N GLY A 353 -70.57 -6.23 2.72
CA GLY A 353 -69.52 -6.96 3.43
C GLY A 353 -69.40 -8.44 3.07
N GLY A 354 -68.64 -9.18 3.87
CA GLY A 354 -68.40 -10.62 3.69
C GLY A 354 -67.28 -10.96 2.71
N TRP A 355 -66.44 -9.99 2.35
CA TRP A 355 -65.40 -10.17 1.32
C TRP A 355 -64.08 -10.63 1.92
N ILE A 356 -63.45 -11.63 1.29
CA ILE A 356 -62.06 -12.03 1.54
C ILE A 356 -61.17 -11.25 0.57
N VAL A 357 -60.33 -10.35 1.08
CA VAL A 357 -59.36 -9.61 0.25
C VAL A 357 -58.13 -10.49 0.02
N PHE A 358 -57.75 -10.67 -1.25
CA PHE A 358 -56.57 -11.49 -1.61
C PHE A 358 -55.45 -10.69 -2.29
N GLN A 359 -55.73 -9.46 -2.71
CA GLN A 359 -54.74 -8.52 -3.24
C GLN A 359 -55.10 -7.13 -2.76
N ARG A 360 -54.11 -6.36 -2.32
CA ARG A 360 -54.26 -4.95 -1.96
C ARG A 360 -53.04 -4.13 -2.36
N ARG A 361 -53.27 -3.00 -3.03
CA ARG A 361 -52.28 -1.95 -3.34
C ARG A 361 -52.81 -0.60 -2.88
N THR A 362 -52.05 0.10 -2.04
CA THR A 362 -52.37 1.44 -1.51
C THR A 362 -51.19 2.41 -1.62
N ASN A 363 -49.97 1.88 -1.73
CA ASN A 363 -48.72 2.62 -1.87
C ASN A 363 -47.60 1.69 -2.40
N ALA A 364 -46.37 2.18 -2.49
CA ALA A 364 -45.21 1.46 -3.01
C ALA A 364 -44.40 0.67 -1.95
N SER A 365 -44.93 0.43 -0.74
CA SER A 365 -44.15 -0.15 0.37
C SER A 365 -43.74 -1.62 0.17
N VAL A 366 -44.40 -2.32 -0.74
CA VAL A 366 -44.13 -3.73 -1.05
C VAL A 366 -43.85 -3.84 -2.54
N ASP A 367 -42.74 -4.49 -2.88
CA ASP A 367 -42.40 -4.84 -4.26
C ASP A 367 -43.25 -6.03 -4.73
N PHE A 368 -43.97 -5.84 -5.84
CA PHE A 368 -44.80 -6.86 -6.49
C PHE A 368 -44.09 -7.50 -7.70
N PHE A 369 -42.90 -7.07 -8.09
CA PHE A 369 -42.12 -7.71 -9.16
C PHE A 369 -41.35 -8.93 -8.63
N ARG A 370 -42.12 -9.90 -8.12
CA ARG A 370 -41.64 -11.10 -7.43
C ARG A 370 -41.60 -12.33 -8.33
N ASP A 371 -40.95 -13.39 -7.83
CA ASP A 371 -40.84 -14.67 -8.53
C ASP A 371 -42.05 -15.59 -8.29
N TRP A 372 -42.04 -16.75 -8.94
CA TRP A 372 -43.09 -17.76 -8.85
C TRP A 372 -43.33 -18.25 -7.44
N THR A 373 -42.26 -18.43 -6.66
CA THR A 373 -42.34 -18.98 -5.29
C THR A 373 -43.02 -17.99 -4.36
N ASP A 374 -42.67 -16.71 -4.45
CA ASP A 374 -43.30 -15.62 -3.70
C ASP A 374 -44.81 -15.53 -4.03
N TYR A 375 -45.19 -15.55 -5.31
CA TYR A 375 -46.60 -15.47 -5.72
C TYR A 375 -47.42 -16.71 -5.32
N ARG A 376 -46.79 -17.88 -5.22
CA ARG A 376 -47.42 -19.10 -4.68
C ARG A 376 -47.67 -19.02 -3.18
N ASN A 377 -46.65 -18.64 -2.41
CA ASN A 377 -46.69 -18.59 -0.95
C ASN A 377 -47.51 -17.40 -0.42
N GLY A 378 -47.50 -16.28 -1.14
CA GLY A 378 -48.00 -14.99 -0.69
C GLY A 378 -46.92 -14.16 -0.02
N PHE A 379 -47.10 -12.84 -0.05
CA PHE A 379 -46.15 -11.86 0.51
C PHE A 379 -46.86 -10.56 0.90
N GLY A 380 -46.15 -9.74 1.68
CA GLY A 380 -46.66 -8.47 2.18
C GLY A 380 -47.36 -8.60 3.54
N ASP A 381 -48.12 -7.57 3.89
CA ASP A 381 -48.85 -7.46 5.15
C ASP A 381 -50.36 -7.45 4.86
N LEU A 382 -51.12 -8.38 5.45
CA LEU A 382 -52.56 -8.50 5.24
C LEU A 382 -53.34 -7.24 5.64
N GLU A 383 -52.78 -6.39 6.51
CA GLU A 383 -53.36 -5.08 6.85
C GLU A 383 -52.84 -3.95 5.95
N GLY A 384 -51.74 -4.17 5.23
CA GLY A 384 -51.07 -3.25 4.31
C GLY A 384 -51.16 -3.69 2.85
N ASN A 385 -50.06 -3.61 2.10
CA ASN A 385 -49.99 -4.12 0.73
C ASN A 385 -49.65 -5.61 0.75
N PHE A 386 -50.41 -6.44 0.04
CA PHE A 386 -50.15 -7.88 0.01
C PHE A 386 -50.71 -8.59 -1.21
N TRP A 387 -50.18 -9.80 -1.39
CA TRP A 387 -50.74 -10.87 -2.22
C TRP A 387 -50.92 -12.11 -1.34
N LEU A 388 -52.14 -12.66 -1.27
CA LEU A 388 -52.47 -13.74 -0.33
C LEU A 388 -51.70 -15.04 -0.61
N GLY A 389 -51.35 -15.28 -1.87
CA GLY A 389 -50.70 -16.50 -2.35
C GLY A 389 -51.64 -17.36 -3.19
N LEU A 390 -51.16 -17.84 -4.33
CA LEU A 390 -51.94 -18.64 -5.28
C LEU A 390 -52.38 -19.99 -4.68
N ASP A 391 -51.53 -20.63 -3.85
CA ASP A 391 -51.89 -21.90 -3.22
C ASP A 391 -53.10 -21.72 -2.27
N LYS A 392 -53.14 -20.61 -1.51
CA LYS A 392 -54.28 -20.26 -0.64
C LYS A 392 -55.50 -19.87 -1.45
N LEU A 393 -55.32 -19.07 -2.50
CA LEU A 393 -56.41 -18.58 -3.36
C LEU A 393 -57.10 -19.74 -4.11
N HIS A 394 -56.33 -20.70 -4.63
CA HIS A 394 -56.87 -21.93 -5.22
C HIS A 394 -57.74 -22.67 -4.21
N LYS A 395 -57.18 -23.02 -3.03
CA LYS A 395 -57.92 -23.73 -1.97
C LYS A 395 -59.23 -23.02 -1.59
N LEU A 396 -59.17 -21.70 -1.40
CA LEU A 396 -60.34 -20.88 -1.08
C LEU A 396 -61.40 -20.98 -2.17
N THR A 397 -61.02 -20.69 -3.41
CA THR A 397 -61.97 -20.53 -4.51
C THR A 397 -62.51 -21.84 -5.09
N THR A 398 -61.91 -22.99 -4.77
CA THR A 398 -62.46 -24.32 -5.12
C THR A 398 -63.32 -24.92 -4.01
N SER A 399 -63.33 -24.33 -2.81
CA SER A 399 -64.13 -24.85 -1.69
C SER A 399 -65.64 -24.68 -1.88
N GLN A 400 -66.04 -23.67 -2.66
CA GLN A 400 -67.41 -23.34 -3.07
C GLN A 400 -67.37 -22.29 -4.19
N ARG A 401 -68.52 -21.86 -4.72
CA ARG A 401 -68.54 -20.82 -5.76
C ARG A 401 -68.36 -19.44 -5.15
N TYR A 402 -67.48 -18.63 -5.74
CA TYR A 402 -67.23 -17.25 -5.32
C TYR A 402 -67.55 -16.26 -6.44
N GLU A 403 -67.99 -15.07 -6.06
CA GLU A 403 -67.92 -13.89 -6.90
C GLU A 403 -66.60 -13.16 -6.62
N LEU A 404 -66.07 -12.50 -7.65
CA LEU A 404 -64.92 -11.62 -7.57
C LEU A 404 -65.40 -10.17 -7.69
N ARG A 405 -64.86 -9.30 -6.84
CA ARG A 405 -64.95 -7.84 -6.96
C ARG A 405 -63.56 -7.24 -7.01
N VAL A 406 -63.38 -6.28 -7.91
CA VAL A 406 -62.17 -5.46 -8.03
C VAL A 406 -62.56 -4.02 -7.74
N ASP A 407 -62.02 -3.42 -6.68
CA ASP A 407 -62.21 -2.01 -6.33
C ASP A 407 -60.98 -1.20 -6.73
N LEU A 408 -61.20 -0.03 -7.36
CA LEU A 408 -60.16 0.80 -7.96
C LEU A 408 -60.36 2.27 -7.58
N HIS A 409 -59.29 2.95 -7.14
CA HIS A 409 -59.31 4.42 -7.00
C HIS A 409 -58.18 5.07 -7.81
N LYS A 410 -58.50 6.18 -8.47
CA LYS A 410 -57.52 7.05 -9.13
C LYS A 410 -56.96 8.11 -8.18
N TRP A 411 -55.93 8.81 -8.64
CA TRP A 411 -55.32 9.94 -7.93
C TRP A 411 -56.22 11.18 -7.85
N ASP A 412 -57.13 11.36 -8.82
CA ASP A 412 -58.12 12.44 -8.84
C ASP A 412 -59.35 12.18 -7.94
N GLY A 413 -59.38 11.06 -7.24
CA GLY A 413 -60.48 10.66 -6.36
C GLY A 413 -61.58 9.84 -7.03
N THR A 414 -61.51 9.61 -8.35
CA THR A 414 -62.48 8.76 -9.07
C THR A 414 -62.41 7.32 -8.56
N LYS A 415 -63.56 6.77 -8.17
CA LYS A 415 -63.70 5.39 -7.68
C LYS A 415 -64.50 4.54 -8.66
N GLY A 416 -64.03 3.31 -8.88
CA GLY A 416 -64.68 2.36 -9.78
C GLY A 416 -64.60 0.95 -9.24
N TYR A 417 -65.52 0.10 -9.70
CA TYR A 417 -65.47 -1.33 -9.41
C TYR A 417 -65.87 -2.18 -10.61
N ALA A 418 -65.48 -3.45 -10.60
CA ALA A 418 -65.90 -4.47 -11.56
C ALA A 418 -66.18 -5.79 -10.82
N THR A 419 -67.26 -6.49 -11.18
CA THR A 419 -67.67 -7.76 -10.57
C THR A 419 -67.77 -8.89 -11.59
N TYR A 420 -67.48 -10.12 -11.15
CA TYR A 420 -67.47 -11.33 -11.95
C TYR A 420 -68.06 -12.50 -11.15
N SER A 421 -68.90 -13.31 -11.78
CA SER A 421 -69.50 -14.50 -11.15
C SER A 421 -68.64 -15.75 -11.34
N GLY A 422 -68.70 -16.68 -10.38
CA GLY A 422 -68.11 -18.01 -10.50
C GLY A 422 -66.57 -18.04 -10.56
N PHE A 423 -65.90 -17.07 -9.93
CA PHE A 423 -64.45 -16.94 -9.91
C PHE A 423 -63.77 -18.09 -9.18
N TYR A 424 -62.76 -18.67 -9.84
CA TYR A 424 -61.79 -19.57 -9.21
C TYR A 424 -60.46 -19.57 -9.95
N VAL A 425 -59.45 -20.14 -9.29
CA VAL A 425 -58.11 -20.30 -9.84
C VAL A 425 -57.79 -21.78 -9.86
N ASP A 426 -57.27 -22.31 -10.96
CA ASP A 426 -56.88 -23.72 -11.06
C ASP A 426 -55.69 -24.05 -10.12
N ASP A 427 -55.32 -25.33 -10.02
CA ASP A 427 -54.18 -25.76 -9.21
C ASP A 427 -52.83 -25.47 -9.90
N VAL A 428 -51.73 -25.84 -9.22
CA VAL A 428 -50.38 -25.69 -9.76
C VAL A 428 -50.14 -26.52 -11.03
N SER A 429 -50.87 -27.62 -11.26
CA SER A 429 -50.70 -28.46 -12.45
C SER A 429 -51.22 -27.79 -13.72
N HIS A 430 -52.15 -26.83 -13.56
CA HIS A 430 -52.64 -25.95 -14.62
C HIS A 430 -52.10 -24.52 -14.48
N ASN A 431 -50.98 -24.35 -13.78
CA ASN A 431 -50.30 -23.06 -13.56
C ASN A 431 -51.24 -21.96 -13.06
N PHE A 432 -52.16 -22.32 -12.15
CA PHE A 432 -53.11 -21.40 -11.55
C PHE A 432 -53.94 -20.60 -12.56
N ALA A 433 -54.46 -21.24 -13.61
CA ALA A 433 -55.22 -20.55 -14.65
C ALA A 433 -56.46 -19.84 -14.10
N LEU A 434 -56.76 -18.65 -14.66
CA LEU A 434 -57.87 -17.80 -14.23
C LEU A 434 -59.21 -18.29 -14.78
N ARG A 435 -60.19 -18.51 -13.90
CA ARG A 435 -61.52 -18.97 -14.26
C ARG A 435 -62.60 -18.09 -13.63
N PHE A 436 -63.66 -17.84 -14.39
CA PHE A 436 -64.91 -17.24 -13.93
C PHE A 436 -66.00 -17.49 -14.99
N ASP A 437 -67.27 -17.29 -14.67
CA ASP A 437 -68.40 -17.53 -15.56
C ASP A 437 -68.65 -16.35 -16.51
N SER A 438 -68.84 -15.15 -15.94
CA SER A 438 -69.17 -13.93 -16.68
C SER A 438 -68.83 -12.67 -15.91
N PHE A 439 -68.57 -11.58 -16.62
CA PHE A 439 -68.60 -10.22 -16.06
C PHE A 439 -70.05 -9.85 -15.71
N THR A 440 -70.29 -9.39 -14.48
CA THR A 440 -71.63 -9.08 -13.97
C THR A 440 -71.93 -7.59 -13.90
N GLY A 441 -70.92 -6.72 -13.95
CA GLY A 441 -71.12 -5.28 -14.04
C GLY A 441 -70.08 -4.45 -13.27
N GLY A 442 -70.35 -3.15 -13.18
CA GLY A 442 -69.51 -2.19 -12.48
C GLY A 442 -69.01 -1.04 -13.35
N ASN A 443 -68.86 0.13 -12.75
CA ASN A 443 -68.50 1.37 -13.44
C ASN A 443 -67.01 1.45 -13.86
N ALA A 444 -66.17 0.48 -13.47
CA ALA A 444 -64.80 0.37 -13.99
C ALA A 444 -64.72 -0.31 -15.37
N GLY A 445 -65.82 -0.95 -15.83
CA GLY A 445 -65.85 -1.74 -17.05
C GLY A 445 -65.00 -3.02 -16.96
N ASP A 446 -65.01 -3.82 -18.02
CA ASP A 446 -64.38 -5.13 -18.03
C ASP A 446 -62.97 -5.11 -18.64
N SER A 447 -61.94 -5.25 -17.78
CA SER A 447 -60.54 -5.44 -18.20
C SER A 447 -59.94 -6.77 -17.75
N LEU A 448 -60.78 -7.73 -17.33
CA LEU A 448 -60.35 -9.06 -16.87
C LEU A 448 -60.78 -10.20 -17.79
N SER A 449 -61.88 -10.06 -18.56
CA SER A 449 -62.31 -11.08 -19.53
C SER A 449 -61.27 -11.40 -20.60
N TYR A 450 -60.42 -10.44 -20.95
CA TYR A 450 -59.27 -10.68 -21.83
C TYR A 450 -58.25 -11.69 -21.27
N HIS A 451 -58.25 -11.90 -19.95
CA HIS A 451 -57.36 -12.78 -19.21
C HIS A 451 -58.00 -14.13 -18.86
N ARG A 452 -59.28 -14.34 -19.19
CA ARG A 452 -60.00 -15.57 -18.85
C ARG A 452 -59.33 -16.79 -19.51
N GLY A 453 -59.09 -17.83 -18.71
CA GLY A 453 -58.47 -19.08 -19.12
C GLY A 453 -56.94 -19.02 -19.25
N GLN A 454 -56.31 -17.86 -19.06
CA GLN A 454 -54.86 -17.72 -19.14
C GLN A 454 -54.17 -18.25 -17.89
N GLN A 455 -52.95 -18.75 -18.05
CA GLN A 455 -52.11 -19.24 -16.96
C GLN A 455 -51.40 -18.08 -16.25
N PHE A 456 -51.11 -18.24 -14.95
CA PHE A 456 -50.39 -17.20 -14.21
C PHE A 456 -48.92 -17.19 -14.64
N SER A 457 -48.32 -16.01 -14.78
CA SER A 457 -46.91 -15.86 -15.18
C SER A 457 -46.19 -14.85 -14.28
N THR A 458 -44.92 -15.14 -13.98
CA THR A 458 -44.00 -14.30 -13.20
C THR A 458 -42.73 -14.02 -14.00
N LYS A 459 -41.82 -13.19 -13.46
CA LYS A 459 -40.56 -12.85 -14.14
C LYS A 459 -39.67 -14.05 -14.46
N ASP A 460 -39.78 -15.13 -13.68
CA ASP A 460 -38.99 -16.36 -13.77
C ASP A 460 -39.76 -17.55 -14.38
N ARG A 461 -41.09 -17.46 -14.52
CA ARG A 461 -41.92 -18.48 -15.17
C ARG A 461 -42.89 -17.89 -16.17
N ASP A 462 -42.61 -18.17 -17.44
CA ASP A 462 -43.39 -17.71 -18.58
C ASP A 462 -44.41 -18.76 -19.01
N HIS A 463 -45.69 -18.42 -18.84
CA HIS A 463 -46.84 -19.22 -19.21
C HIS A 463 -47.83 -18.40 -20.05
N ASP A 464 -47.37 -17.28 -20.64
CA ASP A 464 -48.19 -16.42 -21.46
C ASP A 464 -48.27 -16.90 -22.93
N THR A 465 -49.20 -16.35 -23.71
CA THR A 465 -49.47 -16.82 -25.09
C THR A 465 -48.63 -16.11 -26.15
N ARG A 466 -47.71 -15.22 -25.74
CA ARG A 466 -46.92 -14.38 -26.64
C ARG A 466 -45.47 -14.90 -26.70
N ASN A 467 -44.82 -14.72 -27.85
CA ASN A 467 -43.37 -14.98 -28.00
C ASN A 467 -42.47 -14.03 -27.17
N SER A 468 -43.02 -13.12 -26.36
CA SER A 468 -42.24 -12.18 -25.53
C SER A 468 -42.76 -12.15 -24.11
N LYS A 469 -41.87 -12.40 -23.13
CA LYS A 469 -42.12 -12.52 -21.69
C LYS A 469 -42.89 -11.32 -21.11
N CYS A 470 -44.22 -11.38 -21.03
CA CYS A 470 -45.07 -10.26 -20.62
C CYS A 470 -44.76 -9.80 -19.19
N ALA A 471 -44.55 -10.73 -18.27
CA ALA A 471 -44.21 -10.43 -16.88
C ALA A 471 -42.92 -9.61 -16.74
N GLN A 472 -41.87 -9.97 -17.50
CA GLN A 472 -40.61 -9.23 -17.51
C GLN A 472 -40.75 -7.85 -18.16
N ARG A 473 -41.59 -7.74 -19.20
CA ARG A 473 -41.79 -6.48 -19.93
C ARG A 473 -42.64 -5.47 -19.16
N PHE A 474 -43.63 -5.94 -18.40
CA PHE A 474 -44.63 -5.12 -17.72
C PHE A 474 -44.51 -5.13 -16.20
N HIS A 475 -43.34 -5.55 -15.69
CA HIS A 475 -42.92 -5.51 -14.29
C HIS A 475 -44.00 -5.94 -13.29
N GLY A 476 -44.65 -7.07 -13.56
CA GLY A 476 -45.70 -7.61 -12.71
C GLY A 476 -45.80 -9.12 -12.81
N ALA A 477 -46.82 -9.67 -12.16
CA ALA A 477 -47.23 -11.05 -12.34
C ALA A 477 -48.74 -11.12 -12.45
N TRP A 478 -49.20 -11.83 -13.49
CA TRP A 478 -50.61 -11.83 -13.86
C TRP A 478 -50.94 -13.03 -14.74
N TRP A 479 -52.23 -13.22 -15.00
CA TRP A 479 -52.73 -14.11 -16.03
C TRP A 479 -52.56 -13.49 -17.42
N TYR A 480 -51.32 -13.25 -17.84
CA TYR A 480 -51.02 -12.52 -19.07
C TYR A 480 -51.53 -13.27 -20.32
N ASN A 481 -52.06 -12.50 -21.27
CA ASN A 481 -52.44 -12.95 -22.61
C ASN A 481 -51.40 -12.38 -23.60
N ASN A 482 -51.72 -11.34 -24.39
CA ASN A 482 -50.78 -10.68 -25.29
C ASN A 482 -50.87 -9.14 -25.25
N CYS A 483 -50.46 -8.46 -24.18
CA CYS A 483 -50.05 -8.99 -22.89
C CYS A 483 -51.14 -8.78 -21.84
N HIS A 484 -51.76 -7.60 -21.77
CA HIS A 484 -52.80 -7.36 -20.78
C HIS A 484 -53.79 -6.23 -21.12
N HIS A 485 -54.98 -6.32 -20.52
CA HIS A 485 -55.91 -5.21 -20.32
C HIS A 485 -55.95 -4.75 -18.85
N SER A 486 -55.49 -5.59 -17.93
CA SER A 486 -55.26 -5.24 -16.52
C SER A 486 -53.89 -5.72 -16.02
N ASN A 487 -53.25 -4.94 -15.16
CA ASN A 487 -51.94 -5.25 -14.57
C ASN A 487 -51.88 -4.75 -13.12
N LEU A 488 -52.78 -5.23 -12.25
CA LEU A 488 -52.93 -4.69 -10.89
C LEU A 488 -51.70 -4.98 -9.98
N ASN A 489 -50.89 -5.96 -10.38
CA ASN A 489 -49.63 -6.31 -9.73
C ASN A 489 -48.40 -5.66 -10.39
N GLY A 490 -48.62 -4.70 -11.29
CA GLY A 490 -47.56 -3.92 -11.92
C GLY A 490 -46.84 -2.99 -10.95
N GLU A 491 -45.88 -2.26 -11.52
CA GLU A 491 -45.08 -1.26 -10.84
C GLU A 491 -45.96 -0.11 -10.32
N TYR A 492 -45.78 0.25 -9.06
CA TYR A 492 -46.60 1.28 -8.43
C TYR A 492 -46.12 2.67 -8.86
N HIS A 493 -47.06 3.59 -9.16
CA HIS A 493 -46.74 4.98 -9.50
C HIS A 493 -45.87 5.17 -10.76
N THR A 494 -46.10 4.36 -11.81
CA THR A 494 -45.53 4.57 -13.16
C THR A 494 -46.63 4.82 -14.18
N SER A 495 -46.40 5.72 -15.14
CA SER A 495 -47.29 5.99 -16.28
C SER A 495 -47.04 5.07 -17.48
N SER A 496 -46.03 4.20 -17.38
CA SER A 496 -45.69 3.24 -18.42
C SER A 496 -46.72 2.11 -18.50
N GLY A 497 -46.63 1.29 -19.55
CA GLY A 497 -47.43 0.07 -19.66
C GLY A 497 -47.19 -0.94 -18.53
N ALA A 498 -46.11 -0.78 -17.75
CA ALA A 498 -45.79 -1.65 -16.61
C ALA A 498 -46.53 -1.27 -15.32
N GLY A 499 -47.32 -0.20 -15.34
CA GLY A 499 -48.00 0.31 -14.15
C GLY A 499 -49.15 -0.54 -13.65
N VAL A 500 -49.74 -0.10 -12.54
CA VAL A 500 -51.02 -0.60 -12.01
C VAL A 500 -52.15 -0.12 -12.92
N ILE A 501 -52.62 -1.01 -13.81
CA ILE A 501 -53.49 -0.65 -14.95
C ILE A 501 -54.84 -1.37 -14.89
N TRP A 502 -55.89 -0.64 -15.26
CA TRP A 502 -57.21 -1.17 -15.65
C TRP A 502 -57.73 -0.39 -16.87
N HIS A 503 -57.64 -1.00 -18.05
CA HIS A 503 -57.81 -0.31 -19.35
C HIS A 503 -59.15 0.44 -19.48
N THR A 504 -60.26 -0.23 -19.20
CA THR A 504 -61.62 0.34 -19.35
C THR A 504 -61.94 1.44 -18.35
N PHE A 505 -61.16 1.58 -17.28
CA PHE A 505 -61.33 2.65 -16.29
C PHE A 505 -60.45 3.86 -16.59
N GLY A 506 -59.77 3.91 -17.75
CA GLY A 506 -59.10 5.10 -18.26
C GLY A 506 -57.92 5.57 -17.38
N GLY A 507 -57.05 4.65 -16.97
CA GLY A 507 -55.89 4.99 -16.14
C GLY A 507 -54.70 4.06 -16.36
N HIS A 508 -53.53 4.67 -16.61
CA HIS A 508 -52.23 4.00 -16.53
C HIS A 508 -51.66 3.96 -15.11
N ILE A 509 -52.27 4.70 -14.18
CA ILE A 509 -51.80 4.88 -12.81
C ILE A 509 -52.99 4.78 -11.84
N ILE A 510 -53.36 3.56 -11.47
CA ILE A 510 -54.33 3.35 -10.39
C ILE A 510 -53.62 3.56 -9.03
N LYS A 511 -54.24 4.34 -8.14
CA LYS A 511 -53.73 4.64 -6.79
C LYS A 511 -54.07 3.53 -5.80
N PHE A 512 -55.26 2.97 -5.91
CA PHE A 512 -55.71 1.94 -4.99
C PHE A 512 -56.30 0.77 -5.76
N THR A 513 -55.92 -0.45 -5.41
CA THR A 513 -56.54 -1.66 -5.92
C THR A 513 -56.83 -2.61 -4.78
N GLU A 514 -58.01 -3.21 -4.80
CA GLU A 514 -58.29 -4.41 -4.02
C GLU A 514 -58.97 -5.44 -4.91
N MET A 515 -58.52 -6.69 -4.83
CA MET A 515 -59.25 -7.82 -5.37
C MET A 515 -59.75 -8.67 -4.21
N LYS A 516 -61.05 -8.98 -4.23
CA LYS A 516 -61.72 -9.64 -3.13
C LYS A 516 -62.80 -10.60 -3.61
N ILE A 517 -62.98 -11.69 -2.88
CA ILE A 517 -63.95 -12.75 -3.21
C ILE A 517 -65.00 -12.91 -2.12
N ARG A 518 -66.24 -13.20 -2.51
CA ARG A 518 -67.33 -13.52 -1.58
C ARG A 518 -68.09 -14.76 -2.06
N PRO A 519 -68.53 -15.67 -1.17
CA PRO A 519 -69.38 -16.79 -1.55
C PRO A 519 -70.65 -16.33 -2.26
N MET A 520 -71.04 -17.02 -3.34
CA MET A 520 -72.28 -16.75 -4.09
C MET A 520 -73.48 -17.51 -3.53
#